data_AF-A0A086MRB8-F1
#
_entry.id   AF-A0A086MRB8-F1
#
_cell.length_a   1.000
_cell.length_b   1.000
_cell.length_c   1.000
_cell.angle_alpha   90.00
_cell.angle_beta   90.00
_cell.angle_gamma   90.00
#
_symmetry.space_group_name_H-M   'P 1'
#
loop_
_entity.id
_entity.type
_entity.pdbx_description
1 polymer ?
#
loop_
_entity_poly.entity_id
_entity_poly.type
_entity_poly.pdbx_seq_one_letter_code
_entity_poly.pdbx_strand_id
1 'polypeptide(L)'
;MPTFLAAGPHVSAPNALQRTWLLAALRAADGLLPMGVATRSLNVLRERGWITTAPARDDDAELVRYKITPVGRFALLSVAKADALLSTLVSAEPGRIEAPVQERILNSLEREGMVTYLTRRGQQAEGEERHPYITNLGRRLVGLPEVDETPAGDYLVAALAANGLEAGVETDHNGDSRVVYRSGDVEALFYREVWNPGHYTYSARHPAWMHNKPWTALITYGADGAVEKHLPNGLGVQEESTRMADAFAAWLAGRDDAAFSA
;
A
#
# COMPACT_ATOMS: atom_id res chain seq x y z
N MET A 1 6.90 24.12 -0.48
CA MET A 1 7.68 23.47 0.59
C MET A 1 6.94 23.66 1.90
N PRO A 2 6.53 22.59 2.58
CA PRO A 2 5.88 22.73 3.86
C PRO A 2 6.84 23.33 4.90
N THR A 3 6.36 24.30 5.69
CA THR A 3 7.14 25.11 6.63
C THR A 3 7.71 24.34 7.83
N PHE A 4 7.34 23.07 8.01
CA PHE A 4 7.80 22.21 9.12
C PHE A 4 9.17 21.53 8.87
N LEU A 5 9.74 21.66 7.67
CA LEU A 5 11.08 21.11 7.35
C LEU A 5 12.23 22.01 7.84
N ALA A 6 11.94 23.19 8.38
CA ALA A 6 12.93 24.02 9.05
C ALA A 6 13.22 23.46 10.45
N ALA A 7 13.78 22.25 10.52
CA ALA A 7 14.43 21.80 11.74
C ALA A 7 15.64 22.71 11.95
N GLY A 8 15.52 23.67 12.87
CA GLY A 8 16.67 24.45 13.33
C GLY A 8 17.82 23.53 13.73
N PRO A 9 19.08 23.94 13.55
CA PRO A 9 20.27 23.07 13.62
C PRO A 9 20.58 22.41 14.99
N HIS A 10 19.65 22.42 15.95
CA HIS A 10 19.89 21.99 17.34
C HIS A 10 18.78 21.13 17.98
N VAL A 11 17.90 20.48 17.20
CA VAL A 11 16.99 19.49 17.80
C VAL A 11 17.76 18.20 18.07
N SER A 12 18.08 17.93 19.33
CA SER A 12 18.80 16.71 19.75
C SER A 12 18.05 15.46 19.27
N ALA A 13 18.69 14.56 18.53
CA ALA A 13 18.03 13.33 18.09
C ALA A 13 17.61 12.45 19.29
N PRO A 14 16.53 11.65 19.17
CA PRO A 14 16.17 10.67 20.18
C PRO A 14 17.32 9.68 20.41
N ASN A 15 17.57 9.30 21.67
CA ASN A 15 18.46 8.19 21.95
C ASN A 15 17.84 6.85 21.52
N ALA A 16 18.62 5.76 21.57
CA ALA A 16 18.17 4.45 21.09
C ALA A 16 16.85 3.98 21.73
N LEU A 17 16.68 4.16 23.05
CA LEU A 17 15.48 3.71 23.76
C LEU A 17 14.25 4.57 23.40
N GLN A 18 14.43 5.90 23.33
CA GLN A 18 13.39 6.82 22.88
C GLN A 18 12.97 6.53 21.44
N ARG A 19 13.93 6.24 20.56
CA ARG A 19 13.69 5.84 19.17
C ARG A 19 12.82 4.59 19.11
N THR A 20 13.12 3.58 19.94
CA THR A 20 12.32 2.35 20.02
C THR A 20 10.86 2.63 20.38
N TRP A 21 10.59 3.47 21.39
CA TRP A 21 9.21 3.79 21.78
C TRP A 21 8.46 4.58 20.71
N LEU A 22 9.12 5.55 20.08
CA LEU A 22 8.51 6.37 19.03
C LEU A 22 8.23 5.54 17.75
N LEU A 23 9.11 4.61 17.39
CA LEU A 23 8.88 3.67 16.29
C LEU A 23 7.79 2.65 16.62
N ALA A 24 7.72 2.18 17.87
CA ALA A 24 6.63 1.31 18.32
C ALA A 24 5.28 2.02 18.20
N ALA A 25 5.20 3.29 18.60
CA ALA A 25 3.99 4.10 18.45
C ALA A 25 3.57 4.26 16.98
N LEU A 26 4.52 4.45 16.06
CA LEU A 26 4.23 4.56 14.63
C LEU A 26 3.71 3.26 13.99
N ARG A 27 4.13 2.11 14.53
CA ARG A 27 3.69 0.79 14.06
C ARG A 27 2.34 0.39 14.63
N ALA A 28 1.99 0.87 15.82
CA ALA A 28 0.72 0.58 16.46
C ALA A 28 -0.46 1.14 15.67
N ALA A 29 -1.53 0.36 15.53
CA ALA A 29 -2.74 0.77 14.81
C ALA A 29 -3.43 2.00 15.44
N ASP A 30 -3.31 2.16 16.76
CA ASP A 30 -3.83 3.32 17.49
C ASP A 30 -2.86 4.51 17.54
N GLY A 31 -1.64 4.36 17.04
CA GLY A 31 -0.61 5.40 17.06
C GLY A 31 -0.08 5.76 18.44
N LEU A 32 -0.38 4.93 19.47
CA LEU A 32 -0.08 5.25 20.86
C LEU A 32 1.30 4.72 21.28
N LEU A 33 1.94 5.46 22.19
CA LEU A 33 3.16 4.97 22.84
C LEU A 33 2.87 3.69 23.63
N PRO A 34 3.87 2.80 23.77
CA PRO A 34 3.79 1.64 24.64
C PRO A 34 3.46 2.02 26.09
N MET A 35 2.79 1.12 26.78
CA MET A 35 2.60 1.22 28.23
C MET A 35 3.92 1.06 28.98
N GLY A 36 4.01 1.66 30.18
CA GLY A 36 5.18 1.49 31.06
C GLY A 36 6.40 2.34 30.69
N VAL A 37 6.30 3.30 29.77
CA VAL A 37 7.36 4.29 29.54
C VAL A 37 7.51 5.16 30.80
N ALA A 38 8.72 5.21 31.34
CA ALA A 38 8.99 5.94 32.58
C ALA A 38 8.60 7.43 32.49
N THR A 39 7.98 7.97 33.54
CA THR A 39 7.48 9.36 33.59
C THR A 39 8.55 10.38 33.23
N ARG A 40 9.79 10.19 33.68
CA ARG A 40 10.93 11.07 33.32
C ARG A 40 11.17 11.11 31.81
N SER A 41 11.09 9.96 31.15
CA SER A 41 11.23 9.88 29.68
C SER A 41 10.05 10.54 28.98
N LEU A 42 8.82 10.32 29.44
CA LEU A 42 7.63 10.98 28.91
C LEU A 42 7.74 12.51 29.01
N ASN A 43 8.20 13.04 30.16
CA ASN A 43 8.40 14.48 30.34
C ASN A 43 9.40 15.03 29.33
N VAL A 44 10.56 14.37 29.15
CA VAL A 44 11.55 14.79 28.15
C VAL A 44 10.97 14.76 26.73
N LEU A 45 10.26 13.69 26.36
CA LEU A 45 9.65 13.58 25.02
C LEU A 45 8.60 14.68 24.78
N ARG A 46 7.83 15.05 25.81
CA ARG A 46 6.84 16.14 25.77
C ARG A 46 7.49 17.52 25.68
N GLU A 47 8.52 17.77 26.49
CA GLU A 47 9.29 19.03 26.48
C GLU A 47 9.94 19.27 25.11
N ARG A 48 10.40 18.20 24.45
CA ARG A 48 10.91 18.23 23.08
C ARG A 48 9.81 18.35 22.01
N GLY A 49 8.54 18.35 22.43
CA GLY A 49 7.39 18.42 21.55
C GLY A 49 7.19 17.16 20.69
N TRP A 50 7.86 16.04 20.98
CA TRP A 50 7.79 14.82 20.17
C TRP A 50 6.55 13.99 20.41
N ILE A 51 5.94 14.13 21.59
CA ILE A 51 4.70 13.46 21.94
C ILE A 51 3.71 14.46 22.52
N THR A 52 2.43 14.14 22.40
CA THR A 52 1.33 14.85 23.03
C THR A 52 0.36 13.86 23.66
N THR A 53 -0.50 14.33 24.57
CA THR A 53 -1.55 13.50 25.14
C THR A 53 -2.54 13.09 24.05
N ALA A 54 -2.88 11.81 24.00
CA ALA A 54 -3.98 11.34 23.18
C ALA A 54 -5.32 11.69 23.85
N PRO A 55 -6.38 11.98 23.08
CA PRO A 55 -7.71 12.13 23.65
C PRO A 55 -8.12 10.86 24.40
N ALA A 56 -8.81 11.02 25.52
CA ALA A 56 -9.36 9.90 26.27
C ALA A 56 -10.33 9.11 25.37
N ARG A 57 -10.27 7.78 25.48
CA ARG A 57 -11.29 6.89 24.91
C ARG A 57 -12.27 6.53 26.03
N ASP A 58 -13.52 6.28 25.67
CA ASP A 58 -14.60 5.98 26.62
C ASP A 58 -14.26 4.77 27.52
N ASP A 59 -13.46 3.83 27.01
CA ASP A 59 -13.07 2.61 27.70
C ASP A 59 -11.88 2.78 28.68
N ASP A 60 -11.16 3.93 28.63
CA ASP A 60 -9.88 4.17 29.35
C ASP A 60 -9.78 5.63 29.86
N ALA A 61 -10.89 6.21 30.33
CA ALA A 61 -10.96 7.64 30.68
C ALA A 61 -9.95 8.09 31.75
N GLU A 62 -9.50 7.18 32.62
CA GLU A 62 -8.58 7.48 33.73
C GLU A 62 -7.09 7.39 33.33
N LEU A 63 -6.76 6.80 32.17
CA LEU A 63 -5.38 6.52 31.81
C LEU A 63 -4.85 7.49 30.75
N VAL A 64 -3.88 8.32 31.14
CA VAL A 64 -3.24 9.27 30.22
C VAL A 64 -2.37 8.51 29.20
N ARG A 65 -2.84 8.46 27.95
CA ARG A 65 -2.09 7.92 26.81
C ARG A 65 -1.36 9.03 26.06
N TYR A 66 -0.29 8.65 25.35
CA TYR A 66 0.52 9.57 24.55
C TYR A 66 0.59 9.09 23.12
N LYS A 67 0.62 10.04 22.17
CA LYS A 67 0.83 9.80 20.74
C LYS A 67 1.95 10.66 20.20
N ILE A 68 2.57 10.21 19.11
CA ILE A 68 3.64 10.95 18.43
C ILE A 68 3.11 12.17 17.69
N THR A 69 3.78 13.31 17.82
CA THR A 69 3.48 14.55 17.07
C THR A 69 4.22 14.55 15.73
N PRO A 70 3.87 15.43 14.78
CA PRO A 70 4.66 15.61 13.56
C PRO A 70 6.15 15.88 13.86
N VAL A 71 6.46 16.72 14.85
CA VAL A 71 7.84 17.01 15.26
C VAL A 71 8.56 15.74 15.73
N GLY A 72 7.88 14.89 16.51
CA GLY A 72 8.44 13.62 16.97
C GLY A 72 8.70 12.63 15.84
N ARG A 73 7.87 12.64 14.79
CA ARG A 73 8.09 11.81 13.60
C ARG A 73 9.34 12.26 12.85
N PHE A 74 9.48 13.55 12.59
CA PHE A 74 10.67 14.09 11.91
C PHE A 74 11.95 13.92 12.75
N ALA A 75 11.86 13.92 14.08
CA ALA A 75 13.00 13.64 14.95
C ALA A 75 13.58 12.22 14.76
N LEU A 76 12.82 11.28 14.16
CA LEU A 76 13.30 9.95 13.82
C LEU A 76 14.06 9.90 12.48
N LEU A 77 14.06 10.98 11.73
CA LEU A 77 14.64 11.07 10.40
C LEU A 77 15.87 11.97 10.40
N SER A 78 16.89 11.55 9.65
CA SER A 78 17.85 12.53 9.13
C SER A 78 17.20 13.31 7.99
N VAL A 79 17.72 14.50 7.71
CA VAL A 79 17.26 15.33 6.56
C VAL A 79 17.25 14.51 5.27
N ALA A 80 18.34 13.78 4.99
CA ALA A 80 18.46 12.99 3.77
C ALA A 80 17.44 11.83 3.69
N LYS A 81 17.02 11.24 4.82
CA LYS A 81 15.94 10.25 4.82
C LYS A 81 14.57 10.89 4.61
N ALA A 82 14.32 12.06 5.21
CA ALA A 82 13.09 12.80 4.99
C ALA A 82 12.94 13.21 3.52
N ASP A 83 14.01 13.73 2.91
CA ASP A 83 14.05 14.09 1.49
C ASP A 83 13.78 12.89 0.59
N ALA A 84 14.40 11.74 0.89
CA ALA A 84 14.15 10.49 0.15
C ALA A 84 12.66 10.08 0.19
N LEU A 85 12.05 10.06 1.37
CA LEU A 85 10.64 9.68 1.52
C LEU A 85 9.68 10.71 0.90
N LEU A 86 9.97 12.00 1.05
CA LEU A 86 9.15 13.08 0.48
C LEU A 86 9.29 13.22 -1.04
N SER A 87 10.34 12.67 -1.65
CA SER A 87 10.50 12.65 -3.10
C SER A 87 9.35 11.95 -3.83
N THR A 88 8.64 11.05 -3.14
CA THR A 88 7.45 10.36 -3.66
C THR A 88 6.31 11.30 -4.04
N LEU A 89 6.26 12.53 -3.49
CA LEU A 89 5.27 13.54 -3.81
C LEU A 89 5.39 14.13 -5.23
N VAL A 90 6.57 13.99 -5.84
CA VAL A 90 6.86 14.51 -7.19
C VAL A 90 7.20 13.38 -8.16
N SER A 91 7.04 12.13 -7.73
CA SER A 91 7.33 10.98 -8.57
C SER A 91 6.25 10.77 -9.63
N ALA A 92 6.67 10.37 -10.84
CA ALA A 92 5.76 10.04 -11.91
C ALA A 92 4.99 8.74 -11.63
N GLU A 93 5.60 7.79 -10.94
CA GLU A 93 4.94 6.61 -10.40
C GLU A 93 4.52 6.87 -8.94
N PRO A 94 3.23 6.70 -8.60
CA PRO A 94 2.77 6.86 -7.23
C PRO A 94 3.66 6.10 -6.24
N GLY A 95 4.04 6.75 -5.14
CA GLY A 95 4.80 6.12 -4.05
C GLY A 95 6.24 5.69 -4.37
N ARG A 96 6.72 5.84 -5.61
CA ARG A 96 8.10 5.50 -5.99
C ARG A 96 9.07 6.56 -5.50
N ILE A 97 10.24 6.12 -5.04
CA ILE A 97 11.36 6.99 -4.71
C ILE A 97 12.24 7.12 -5.96
N GLU A 98 12.04 8.19 -6.73
CA GLU A 98 12.78 8.45 -8.00
C GLU A 98 13.98 9.38 -7.82
N ALA A 99 14.07 10.12 -6.71
CA ALA A 99 15.20 11.00 -6.49
C ALA A 99 16.53 10.22 -6.43
N PRO A 100 17.65 10.81 -6.88
CA PRO A 100 18.97 10.21 -6.71
C PRO A 100 19.33 10.17 -5.21
N VAL A 101 18.95 9.08 -4.55
CA VAL A 101 19.20 8.83 -3.13
C VAL A 101 20.41 7.91 -3.01
N GLN A 102 21.32 8.24 -2.08
CA GLN A 102 22.49 7.40 -1.81
C GLN A 102 22.03 6.01 -1.34
N GLU A 103 22.61 4.95 -1.88
CA GLU A 103 22.24 3.55 -1.58
C GLU A 103 22.21 3.25 -0.07
N ARG A 104 23.18 3.76 0.70
CA ARG A 104 23.21 3.62 2.17
C ARG A 104 21.97 4.16 2.88
N ILE A 105 21.34 5.20 2.33
CA ILE A 105 20.11 5.79 2.89
C ILE A 105 18.94 4.86 2.60
N LEU A 106 18.82 4.37 1.37
CA LEU A 106 17.76 3.44 0.99
C LEU A 106 17.85 2.12 1.78
N ASN A 107 19.05 1.53 1.89
CA ASN A 107 19.27 0.31 2.68
C ASN A 107 18.92 0.53 4.17
N SER A 108 19.13 1.74 4.69
CA SER A 108 18.73 2.09 6.05
C SER A 108 17.21 2.25 6.20
N LEU A 109 16.53 2.81 5.19
CA LEU A 109 15.07 2.95 5.20
C LEU A 109 14.37 1.60 5.04
N GLU A 110 14.89 0.73 4.18
CA GLU A 110 14.43 -0.64 3.97
C GLU A 110 14.53 -1.46 5.27
N ARG A 111 15.71 -1.46 5.92
CA ARG A 111 15.90 -2.16 7.21
C ARG A 111 14.95 -1.68 8.30
N GLU A 112 14.55 -0.42 8.26
CA GLU A 112 13.60 0.18 9.22
C GLU A 112 12.13 -0.10 8.86
N GLY A 113 11.88 -0.70 7.69
CA GLY A 113 10.55 -1.03 7.17
C GLY A 113 9.82 0.17 6.58
N MET A 114 10.55 1.25 6.22
CA MET A 114 9.97 2.48 5.67
C MET A 114 9.84 2.42 4.15
N VAL A 115 10.70 1.62 3.51
CA VAL A 115 10.77 1.40 2.08
C VAL A 115 10.69 -0.10 1.80
N THR A 116 10.01 -0.47 0.73
CA THR A 116 10.01 -1.82 0.17
C THR A 116 10.56 -1.76 -1.25
N TYR A 117 11.17 -2.84 -1.70
CA TYR A 117 11.65 -2.98 -3.07
C TYR A 117 10.71 -3.90 -3.83
N LEU A 118 10.12 -3.38 -4.90
CA LEU A 118 9.24 -4.16 -5.79
C LEU A 118 9.82 -4.13 -7.20
N THR A 119 9.73 -5.25 -7.90
CA THR A 119 9.90 -5.25 -9.35
C THR A 119 8.74 -4.50 -9.99
N ARG A 120 8.86 -4.17 -11.29
CA ARG A 120 7.73 -3.62 -12.06
C ARG A 120 6.52 -4.54 -12.19
N ARG A 121 6.62 -5.76 -11.64
CA ARG A 121 5.54 -6.76 -11.55
C ARG A 121 4.98 -6.89 -10.14
N GLY A 122 5.45 -6.08 -9.19
CA GLY A 122 4.90 -5.98 -7.84
C GLY A 122 5.43 -7.06 -6.90
N GLN A 123 6.53 -7.71 -7.28
CA GLN A 123 7.11 -8.83 -6.55
C GLN A 123 8.42 -8.46 -5.89
N GLN A 124 8.77 -9.17 -4.81
CA GLN A 124 10.09 -9.14 -4.21
C GLN A 124 10.94 -10.30 -4.77
N ALA A 125 11.16 -10.32 -6.09
CA ALA A 125 11.94 -11.36 -6.76
C ALA A 125 13.44 -11.06 -6.73
N GLU A 126 14.27 -12.06 -6.44
CA GLU A 126 15.73 -11.97 -6.55
C GLU A 126 16.19 -12.00 -8.01
N GLY A 127 17.21 -11.21 -8.35
CA GLY A 127 17.80 -11.18 -9.70
C GLY A 127 17.08 -10.28 -10.71
N GLU A 128 15.91 -9.75 -10.38
CA GLU A 128 15.20 -8.76 -11.19
C GLU A 128 15.53 -7.31 -10.79
N GLU A 129 15.33 -6.38 -11.71
CA GLU A 129 15.41 -4.95 -11.40
C GLU A 129 14.28 -4.58 -10.41
N ARG A 130 14.68 -4.04 -9.26
CA ARG A 130 13.76 -3.63 -8.19
C ARG A 130 13.82 -2.13 -7.99
N HIS A 131 12.66 -1.55 -7.75
CA HIS A 131 12.50 -0.12 -7.50
C HIS A 131 12.02 0.12 -6.05
N PRO A 132 12.53 1.16 -5.39
CA PRO A 132 12.13 1.50 -4.03
C PRO A 132 10.76 2.22 -4.00
N TYR A 133 9.86 1.72 -3.17
CA TYR A 133 8.54 2.32 -2.91
C TYR A 133 8.37 2.60 -1.41
N ILE A 134 7.67 3.70 -1.09
CA ILE A 134 7.34 4.05 0.29
C ILE A 134 6.23 3.15 0.84
N THR A 135 6.44 2.60 2.03
CA THR A 135 5.44 1.83 2.78
C THR A 135 4.49 2.73 3.56
N ASN A 136 3.41 2.19 4.11
CA ASN A 136 2.55 2.89 5.06
C ASN A 136 3.29 3.37 6.30
N LEU A 137 4.28 2.63 6.79
CA LEU A 137 5.11 3.09 7.91
C LEU A 137 5.93 4.33 7.52
N GLY A 138 6.51 4.34 6.32
CA GLY A 138 7.18 5.50 5.75
C GLY A 138 6.24 6.69 5.57
N ARG A 139 5.02 6.46 5.04
CA ARG A 139 3.98 7.47 4.85
C ARG A 139 3.57 8.11 6.17
N ARG A 140 3.25 7.31 7.19
CA ARG A 140 2.94 7.79 8.54
C ARG A 140 4.05 8.70 9.08
N LEU A 141 5.30 8.29 8.89
CA LEU A 141 6.47 9.01 9.38
C LEU A 141 6.62 10.40 8.77
N VAL A 142 6.37 10.55 7.46
CA VAL A 142 6.41 11.87 6.79
C VAL A 142 5.05 12.60 6.75
N GLY A 143 4.01 12.02 7.36
CA GLY A 143 2.67 12.61 7.42
C GLY A 143 1.87 12.50 6.11
N LEU A 144 2.21 11.55 5.26
CA LEU A 144 1.43 11.21 4.08
C LEU A 144 0.26 10.30 4.45
N PRO A 145 -0.87 10.36 3.72
CA PRO A 145 -1.96 9.41 3.87
C PRO A 145 -1.47 7.98 3.64
N GLU A 146 -2.00 7.07 4.45
CA GLU A 146 -1.87 5.63 4.22
C GLU A 146 -2.61 5.22 2.95
N VAL A 147 -2.15 4.11 2.39
CA VAL A 147 -2.67 3.52 1.16
C VAL A 147 -2.94 2.04 1.38
N ASP A 148 -3.77 1.47 0.53
CA ASP A 148 -4.14 0.07 0.61
C ASP A 148 -3.05 -0.85 0.04
N GLU A 149 -2.17 -1.33 0.91
CA GLU A 149 -1.04 -2.21 0.56
C GLU A 149 -1.47 -3.62 0.14
N THR A 150 -2.76 -3.96 0.22
CA THR A 150 -3.29 -5.27 -0.18
C THR A 150 -3.12 -5.46 -1.70
N PRO A 151 -2.55 -6.59 -2.15
CA PRO A 151 -2.52 -6.92 -3.58
C PRO A 151 -3.91 -6.86 -4.20
N ALA A 152 -4.04 -6.24 -5.38
CA ALA A 152 -5.34 -6.08 -6.02
C ALA A 152 -6.04 -7.43 -6.28
N GLY A 153 -5.28 -8.44 -6.67
CA GLY A 153 -5.76 -9.80 -6.93
C GLY A 153 -6.41 -10.46 -5.72
N ASP A 154 -5.96 -10.15 -4.49
CA ASP A 154 -6.50 -10.74 -3.27
C ASP A 154 -7.98 -10.34 -3.08
N TYR A 155 -8.34 -9.09 -3.42
CA TYR A 155 -9.73 -8.65 -3.40
C TYR A 155 -10.60 -9.40 -4.40
N LEU A 156 -10.11 -9.59 -5.63
CA LEU A 156 -10.90 -10.26 -6.66
C LEU A 156 -11.03 -11.77 -6.39
N VAL A 157 -9.96 -12.43 -5.94
CA VAL A 157 -10.01 -13.84 -5.53
C VAL A 157 -10.99 -14.01 -4.37
N ALA A 158 -10.94 -13.15 -3.36
CA ALA A 158 -11.89 -13.19 -2.26
C ALA A 158 -13.35 -12.96 -2.71
N ALA A 159 -13.59 -12.02 -3.63
CA ALA A 159 -14.91 -11.73 -4.17
C ALA A 159 -15.47 -12.87 -5.05
N LEU A 160 -14.63 -13.50 -5.87
CA LEU A 160 -14.99 -14.69 -6.65
C LEU A 160 -15.32 -15.86 -5.72
N ALA A 161 -14.52 -16.09 -4.68
CA ALA A 161 -14.77 -17.13 -3.70
C ALA A 161 -16.09 -16.91 -2.93
N ALA A 162 -16.46 -15.65 -2.64
CA ALA A 162 -17.76 -15.32 -2.03
C ALA A 162 -18.96 -15.69 -2.92
N ASN A 163 -18.76 -15.75 -4.24
CA ASN A 163 -19.72 -16.23 -5.22
C ASN A 163 -19.60 -17.75 -5.51
N GLY A 164 -18.78 -18.48 -4.74
CA GLY A 164 -18.54 -19.91 -4.94
C GLY A 164 -17.65 -20.24 -6.13
N LEU A 165 -16.90 -19.27 -6.65
CA LEU A 165 -15.99 -19.43 -7.79
C LEU A 165 -14.55 -19.56 -7.31
N GLU A 166 -13.93 -20.71 -7.58
CA GLU A 166 -12.52 -20.94 -7.26
C GLU A 166 -11.62 -20.31 -8.34
N ALA A 167 -10.82 -19.33 -7.95
CA ALA A 167 -9.89 -18.61 -8.82
C ALA A 167 -8.54 -18.44 -8.12
N GLY A 168 -7.48 -18.26 -8.91
CA GLY A 168 -6.12 -18.07 -8.40
C GLY A 168 -5.34 -17.04 -9.19
N VAL A 169 -4.20 -16.59 -8.65
CA VAL A 169 -3.30 -15.68 -9.37
C VAL A 169 -2.26 -16.47 -10.15
N GLU A 170 -2.20 -16.25 -11.46
CA GLU A 170 -1.20 -16.83 -12.35
C GLU A 170 -0.29 -15.77 -12.93
N THR A 171 0.92 -16.19 -13.32
CA THR A 171 1.93 -15.34 -13.97
C THR A 171 2.18 -15.89 -15.36
N ASP A 172 2.21 -15.00 -16.36
CA ASP A 172 2.47 -15.38 -17.75
C ASP A 172 3.96 -15.39 -18.11
N HIS A 173 4.27 -15.73 -19.36
CA HIS A 173 5.66 -15.80 -19.84
C HIS A 173 6.40 -14.46 -19.84
N ASN A 174 5.67 -13.33 -19.79
CA ASN A 174 6.23 -11.99 -19.68
C ASN A 174 6.36 -11.51 -18.22
N GLY A 175 5.98 -12.36 -17.25
CA GLY A 175 5.97 -12.02 -15.83
C GLY A 175 4.78 -11.18 -15.39
N ASP A 176 3.81 -10.92 -16.27
CA ASP A 176 2.57 -10.23 -15.92
C ASP A 176 1.64 -11.18 -15.15
N SER A 177 0.96 -10.67 -14.11
CA SER A 177 0.10 -11.50 -13.26
C SER A 177 -1.37 -11.14 -13.36
N ARG A 178 -2.23 -12.15 -13.33
CA ARG A 178 -3.68 -12.04 -13.51
C ARG A 178 -4.41 -13.02 -12.58
N VAL A 179 -5.66 -12.69 -12.23
CA VAL A 179 -6.54 -13.66 -11.58
C VAL A 179 -7.15 -14.53 -12.67
N VAL A 180 -7.23 -15.83 -12.43
CA VAL A 180 -7.67 -16.82 -13.41
C VAL A 180 -8.70 -17.73 -12.79
N TYR A 181 -9.80 -17.91 -13.50
CA TYR A 181 -10.83 -18.91 -13.24
C TYR A 181 -10.87 -19.90 -14.39
N ARG A 182 -10.93 -21.20 -14.08
CA ARG A 182 -11.12 -22.27 -15.07
C ARG A 182 -12.12 -23.28 -14.56
N SER A 183 -13.15 -23.56 -15.35
CA SER A 183 -14.13 -24.59 -15.04
C SER A 183 -14.81 -25.07 -16.31
N GLY A 184 -14.76 -26.38 -16.57
CA GLY A 184 -15.36 -26.96 -17.78
C GLY A 184 -14.77 -26.39 -19.06
N ASP A 185 -15.63 -25.83 -19.91
CA ASP A 185 -15.30 -25.19 -21.18
C ASP A 185 -14.99 -23.68 -21.06
N VAL A 186 -14.98 -23.13 -19.84
CA VAL A 186 -14.78 -21.70 -19.59
C VAL A 186 -13.42 -21.44 -18.97
N GLU A 187 -12.69 -20.49 -19.54
CA GLU A 187 -11.53 -19.83 -18.92
C GLU A 187 -11.78 -18.33 -18.86
N ALA A 188 -11.53 -17.71 -17.71
CA ALA A 188 -11.63 -16.27 -17.52
C ALA A 188 -10.33 -15.72 -16.92
N LEU A 189 -9.75 -14.74 -17.60
CA LEU A 189 -8.51 -14.08 -17.25
C LEU A 189 -8.82 -12.63 -16.86
N PHE A 190 -8.58 -12.27 -15.61
CA PHE A 190 -8.82 -10.94 -15.09
C PHE A 190 -7.50 -10.20 -14.89
N TYR A 191 -7.34 -9.08 -15.59
CA TYR A 191 -6.16 -8.23 -15.51
C TYR A 191 -6.53 -6.81 -15.12
N ARG A 192 -5.59 -6.14 -14.47
CA ARG A 192 -5.70 -4.75 -14.04
C ARG A 192 -4.37 -4.06 -14.30
N GLU A 193 -4.40 -3.00 -15.09
CA GLU A 193 -3.21 -2.22 -15.43
C GLU A 193 -2.64 -1.55 -14.19
N VAL A 194 -1.31 -1.49 -14.14
CA VAL A 194 -0.55 -0.79 -13.11
C VAL A 194 -0.11 0.56 -13.67
N TRP A 195 -0.11 1.61 -12.85
CA TRP A 195 0.45 2.88 -13.26
C TRP A 195 1.97 2.76 -13.44
N ASN A 196 2.42 2.67 -14.69
CA ASN A 196 3.83 2.58 -15.06
C ASN A 196 4.09 3.43 -16.32
N PRO A 197 4.55 4.69 -16.17
CA PRO A 197 4.78 5.59 -17.29
C PRO A 197 5.71 4.98 -18.35
N GLY A 198 5.22 4.90 -19.59
CA GLY A 198 5.99 4.37 -20.73
C GLY A 198 5.95 2.86 -20.92
N HIS A 199 5.20 2.11 -20.09
CA HIS A 199 5.10 0.66 -20.19
C HIS A 199 3.66 0.18 -20.03
N TYR A 200 3.25 -0.77 -20.87
CA TYR A 200 1.96 -1.45 -20.72
C TYR A 200 2.17 -2.70 -19.86
N THR A 201 1.77 -2.63 -18.58
CA THR A 201 1.98 -3.71 -17.61
C THR A 201 0.73 -3.93 -16.76
N TYR A 202 0.37 -5.19 -16.51
CA TYR A 202 -0.72 -5.56 -15.62
C TYR A 202 -0.22 -6.53 -14.56
N SER A 203 -0.75 -6.40 -13.34
CA SER A 203 -0.31 -7.29 -12.27
C SER A 203 -1.30 -7.33 -11.14
N ALA A 204 -1.94 -8.48 -10.96
CA ALA A 204 -2.76 -8.78 -9.80
C ALA A 204 -1.98 -8.77 -8.47
N ARG A 205 -0.64 -8.76 -8.51
CA ARG A 205 0.23 -8.79 -7.31
C ARG A 205 0.64 -7.42 -6.79
N HIS A 206 0.44 -6.34 -7.55
CA HIS A 206 0.72 -5.01 -7.00
C HIS A 206 -0.33 -4.60 -5.97
N PRO A 207 0.07 -3.77 -4.98
CA PRO A 207 -0.86 -3.10 -4.10
C PRO A 207 -1.97 -2.36 -4.84
N ALA A 208 -3.18 -2.39 -4.29
CA ALA A 208 -4.38 -1.77 -4.84
C ALA A 208 -4.17 -0.29 -5.25
N TRP A 209 -3.42 0.47 -4.45
CA TRP A 209 -3.16 1.89 -4.71
C TRP A 209 -2.28 2.18 -5.95
N MET A 210 -1.62 1.18 -6.52
CA MET A 210 -0.78 1.31 -7.73
C MET A 210 -1.57 1.15 -9.03
N HIS A 211 -2.87 0.84 -8.94
CA HIS A 211 -3.72 0.65 -10.11
C HIS A 211 -4.55 1.89 -10.42
N ASN A 212 -4.65 2.22 -11.71
CA ASN A 212 -5.38 3.39 -12.21
C ASN A 212 -6.51 3.04 -13.19
N LYS A 213 -6.68 1.75 -13.48
CA LYS A 213 -7.72 1.20 -14.35
C LYS A 213 -8.55 0.16 -13.59
N PRO A 214 -9.82 -0.04 -13.97
CA PRO A 214 -10.67 -1.09 -13.42
C PRO A 214 -10.16 -2.46 -13.87
N TRP A 215 -10.80 -3.50 -13.33
CA TRP A 215 -10.61 -4.85 -13.84
C TRP A 215 -11.11 -4.98 -15.28
N THR A 216 -10.33 -5.67 -16.08
CA THR A 216 -10.73 -6.20 -17.38
C THR A 216 -10.78 -7.72 -17.29
N ALA A 217 -11.87 -8.31 -17.79
CA ALA A 217 -12.04 -9.74 -17.91
C ALA A 217 -11.96 -10.14 -19.38
N LEU A 218 -11.08 -11.08 -19.71
CA LEU A 218 -11.07 -11.80 -20.98
C LEU A 218 -11.60 -13.21 -20.74
N ILE A 219 -12.76 -13.52 -21.31
CA ILE A 219 -13.46 -14.78 -21.09
C ILE A 219 -13.46 -15.56 -22.38
N THR A 220 -12.91 -16.76 -22.36
CA THR A 220 -12.91 -17.71 -23.47
C THR A 220 -13.85 -18.88 -23.15
N TYR A 221 -14.66 -19.27 -24.13
CA TYR A 221 -15.57 -20.41 -24.00
C TYR A 221 -15.79 -21.12 -25.35
N GLY A 222 -15.80 -22.45 -25.33
CA GLY A 222 -15.97 -23.26 -26.54
C GLY A 222 -14.85 -23.07 -27.57
N ALA A 223 -15.16 -23.32 -28.86
CA ALA A 223 -14.18 -23.27 -29.96
C ALA A 223 -13.99 -21.89 -30.61
N ASP A 224 -14.97 -20.98 -30.46
CA ASP A 224 -15.07 -19.77 -31.29
C ASP A 224 -15.32 -18.45 -30.51
N GLY A 225 -15.40 -18.48 -29.17
CA GLY A 225 -15.84 -17.33 -28.37
C GLY A 225 -14.76 -16.74 -27.47
N ALA A 226 -14.44 -15.46 -27.67
CA ALA A 226 -13.72 -14.64 -26.69
C ALA A 226 -14.51 -13.35 -26.45
N VAL A 227 -14.72 -12.99 -25.19
CA VAL A 227 -15.44 -11.77 -24.79
C VAL A 227 -14.56 -10.98 -23.84
N GLU A 228 -14.31 -9.72 -24.17
CA GLU A 228 -13.60 -8.76 -23.30
C GLU A 228 -14.61 -7.84 -22.61
N LYS A 229 -14.52 -7.70 -21.29
CA LYS A 229 -15.43 -6.90 -20.48
C LYS A 229 -14.65 -6.00 -19.53
N HIS A 230 -15.14 -4.78 -19.36
CA HIS A 230 -14.56 -3.78 -18.46
C HIS A 230 -15.62 -3.26 -17.51
N LEU A 231 -15.25 -3.06 -16.25
CA LEU A 231 -16.09 -2.29 -15.33
C LEU A 231 -15.92 -0.78 -15.54
N PRO A 232 -16.89 0.05 -15.12
CA PRO A 232 -16.70 1.50 -15.02
C PRO A 232 -15.55 1.86 -14.06
N ASN A 233 -14.83 2.93 -14.39
CA ASN A 233 -13.74 3.43 -13.54
C ASN A 233 -14.29 4.13 -12.28
N GLY A 234 -13.52 4.10 -11.19
CA GLY A 234 -13.55 5.15 -10.15
C GLY A 234 -14.23 4.75 -8.83
N LEU A 235 -14.41 3.45 -8.59
CA LEU A 235 -15.04 2.94 -7.36
C LEU A 235 -14.02 2.37 -6.37
N GLY A 236 -12.76 2.22 -6.79
CA GLY A 236 -11.68 1.66 -5.97
C GLY A 236 -11.62 0.13 -6.08
N VAL A 237 -10.45 -0.43 -5.79
CA VAL A 237 -10.15 -1.84 -6.13
C VAL A 237 -11.09 -2.83 -5.46
N GLN A 238 -11.41 -2.66 -4.18
CA GLN A 238 -12.27 -3.59 -3.46
C GLN A 238 -13.71 -3.63 -4.01
N GLU A 239 -14.32 -2.47 -4.24
CA GLU A 239 -15.68 -2.39 -4.79
C GLU A 239 -15.72 -2.90 -6.24
N GLU A 240 -14.74 -2.53 -7.05
CA GLU A 240 -14.62 -3.00 -8.44
C GLU A 240 -14.37 -4.53 -8.50
N SER A 241 -13.58 -5.09 -7.58
CA SER A 241 -13.40 -6.54 -7.46
C SER A 241 -14.71 -7.26 -7.13
N THR A 242 -15.52 -6.70 -6.23
CA THR A 242 -16.84 -7.25 -5.86
C THR A 242 -17.79 -7.22 -7.06
N ARG A 243 -17.92 -6.07 -7.72
CA ARG A 243 -18.77 -5.92 -8.90
C ARG A 243 -18.35 -6.84 -10.05
N MET A 244 -17.04 -7.03 -10.25
CA MET A 244 -16.53 -7.91 -11.31
C MET A 244 -16.91 -9.36 -11.02
N ALA A 245 -16.73 -9.81 -9.77
CA ALA A 245 -17.10 -11.15 -9.37
C ALA A 245 -18.60 -11.40 -9.50
N ASP A 246 -19.44 -10.45 -9.08
CA ASP A 246 -20.90 -10.55 -9.19
C ASP A 246 -21.36 -10.58 -10.66
N ALA A 247 -20.81 -9.70 -11.50
CA ALA A 247 -21.11 -9.68 -12.94
C ALA A 247 -20.67 -10.98 -13.63
N PHE A 248 -19.50 -11.51 -13.27
CA PHE A 248 -19.02 -12.77 -13.82
C PHE A 248 -19.86 -13.96 -13.34
N ALA A 249 -20.26 -14.00 -12.07
CA ALA A 249 -21.16 -15.03 -11.54
C ALA A 249 -22.54 -15.00 -12.23
N ALA A 250 -23.10 -13.81 -12.44
CA ALA A 250 -24.35 -13.63 -13.19
C ALA A 250 -24.21 -14.11 -14.65
N TRP A 251 -23.09 -13.78 -15.29
CA TRP A 251 -22.79 -14.25 -16.64
C TRP A 251 -22.67 -15.78 -16.70
N LEU A 252 -22.02 -16.43 -15.73
CA LEU A 252 -21.94 -17.89 -15.68
C LEU A 252 -23.32 -18.57 -15.54
N ALA A 253 -24.25 -17.94 -14.82
CA ALA A 253 -25.59 -18.47 -14.62
C ALA A 253 -26.50 -18.35 -15.86
N GLY A 254 -26.39 -17.25 -16.61
CA GLY A 254 -27.25 -16.96 -17.76
C GLY A 254 -26.60 -17.17 -19.13
N ARG A 255 -25.27 -17.22 -19.21
CA ARG A 255 -24.44 -17.07 -20.42
C ARG A 255 -24.90 -15.89 -21.29
N ASP A 256 -25.38 -14.83 -20.63
CA ASP A 256 -25.89 -13.63 -21.27
C ASP A 256 -24.84 -12.51 -21.18
N ASP A 257 -24.29 -12.13 -22.32
CA ASP A 257 -23.26 -11.10 -22.43
C ASP A 257 -23.74 -9.71 -21.96
N ALA A 258 -25.05 -9.50 -21.80
CA ALA A 258 -25.62 -8.28 -21.20
C ALA A 258 -25.38 -8.16 -19.69
N ALA A 259 -25.02 -9.26 -18.99
CA ALA A 259 -24.74 -9.25 -17.55
C ALA A 259 -23.60 -8.29 -17.14
N PHE A 260 -22.72 -7.91 -18.07
CA PHE A 260 -21.61 -6.98 -17.85
C PHE A 260 -21.94 -5.51 -18.17
N SER A 261 -23.18 -5.19 -18.51
CA SER A 261 -23.61 -3.83 -18.91
C SER A 261 -24.35 -3.04 -17.82
N ALA A 262 -24.48 -3.61 -16.61
CA ALA A 262 -25.18 -3.02 -15.46
C ALA A 262 -24.25 -2.23 -14.53
#